data_AF-A0A8I2J4F4-F1
#
_entry.id   AF-A0A8I2J4F4-F1
#
_cell.length_a   1.000
_cell.length_b   1.000
_cell.length_c   1.000
_cell.angle_alpha   90.00
_cell.angle_beta   90.00
_cell.angle_gamma   90.00
#
_symmetry.space_group_name_H-M   'P 1'
#
loop_
_entity.id
_entity.type
_entity.pdbx_description
1 polymer ?
#
loop_
_entity_poly.entity_id
_entity_poly.type
_entity_poly.pdbx_seq_one_letter_code
_entity_poly.pdbx_strand_id
1 'polypeptide(L)'
;MKRVLHPDGTVDRVEFHDRPQTADEARALAKYRDLSPLELMRRLRTAEWNVDVAQSERDQWKAIARRTEAELTQAERRLAAITPDGWELPKAVQELLAHAERHGWRSARAWTARGSEEMLLEIVIGRDTLPSDAPSRGNQWRFELTWSCVPGSARRAGAGLARTPDHPQWHDAPSVRKILALISDHPYAADAT
;
A
#
# COMPACT_ATOMS: atom_id res chain seq x y z
N MET A 1 -4.18 7.50 50.25
CA MET A 1 -4.90 7.37 51.53
C MET A 1 -5.89 8.52 51.63
N LYS A 2 -7.18 8.27 51.42
CA LYS A 2 -8.21 9.32 51.50
C LYS A 2 -8.92 9.17 52.84
N ARG A 3 -8.89 10.21 53.68
CA ARG A 3 -9.72 10.27 54.89
C ARG A 3 -11.07 10.82 54.47
N VAL A 4 -12.12 10.02 54.63
CA VAL A 4 -13.49 10.50 54.41
C VAL A 4 -13.99 10.93 55.78
N LEU A 5 -14.28 12.22 55.93
CA LEU A 5 -14.97 12.75 57.10
C LEU A 5 -16.47 12.62 56.87
N HIS A 6 -17.15 11.90 57.74
CA HIS A 6 -18.59 11.79 57.72
C HIS A 6 -19.22 12.98 58.47
N PRO A 7 -20.46 13.38 58.12
CA PRO A 7 -21.15 14.51 58.74
C PRO A 7 -21.47 14.32 60.23
N ASP A 8 -21.32 13.10 60.76
CA ASP A 8 -21.42 12.76 62.19
C ASP A 8 -20.07 12.94 62.95
N GLY A 9 -19.02 13.40 62.26
CA GLY A 9 -17.69 13.62 62.83
C GLY A 9 -16.80 12.38 62.88
N THR A 10 -17.25 11.23 62.37
CA THR A 10 -16.42 10.02 62.27
C THR A 10 -15.48 10.09 61.06
N VAL A 11 -14.27 9.55 61.23
CA VAL A 11 -13.23 9.55 60.19
C VAL A 11 -12.93 8.11 59.81
N ASP A 12 -13.48 7.66 58.69
CA ASP A 12 -13.17 6.33 58.17
C ASP A 12 -11.90 6.35 57.34
N ARG A 13 -11.02 5.41 57.68
CA ARG A 13 -9.77 5.18 56.97
C ARG A 13 -10.07 4.19 55.84
N VAL A 14 -10.41 4.71 54.66
CA VAL A 14 -10.67 3.86 53.49
C VAL A 14 -9.34 3.44 52.89
N GLU A 15 -8.91 2.22 53.23
CA GLU A 15 -7.88 1.49 52.49
C GLU A 15 -8.55 0.76 51.33
N PHE A 16 -8.23 1.16 50.11
CA PHE A 16 -8.65 0.42 48.91
C PHE A 16 -7.85 -0.89 48.86
N HIS A 17 -8.45 -1.96 49.38
CA HIS A 17 -7.96 -3.32 49.22
C HIS A 17 -8.72 -3.96 48.06
N ASP A 18 -8.27 -3.71 46.83
CA ASP A 18 -8.66 -4.60 45.72
C ASP A 18 -7.97 -5.94 45.99
N ARG A 19 -8.72 -6.89 46.57
CA ARG A 19 -8.23 -8.26 46.74
C ARG A 19 -7.97 -8.84 45.35
N PRO A 20 -6.82 -9.50 45.11
CA PRO A 20 -6.59 -10.20 43.86
C PRO A 20 -7.75 -11.16 43.59
N GLN A 21 -8.34 -11.04 42.41
CA GLN A 21 -9.52 -11.81 42.01
C GLN A 21 -9.12 -13.21 41.52
N THR A 22 -7.83 -13.41 41.21
CA THR A 22 -7.29 -14.68 40.71
C THR A 22 -6.03 -15.12 41.46
N ALA A 23 -5.72 -16.43 41.40
CA ALA A 23 -4.50 -17.00 41.97
C ALA A 23 -3.22 -16.46 41.30
N ASP A 24 -3.30 -16.11 40.01
CA ASP A 24 -2.19 -15.52 39.26
C ASP A 24 -1.92 -14.07 39.68
N GLU A 25 -2.97 -13.27 39.88
CA GLU A 25 -2.85 -11.94 40.46
C GLU A 25 -2.26 -11.97 41.87
N ALA A 26 -2.70 -12.92 42.71
CA ALA A 26 -2.16 -13.09 44.05
C ALA A 26 -0.66 -13.44 44.03
N ARG A 27 -0.23 -14.30 43.09
CA ARG A 27 1.18 -14.66 42.89
C ARG A 27 2.01 -13.50 42.33
N ALA A 28 1.42 -12.67 41.46
CA ALA A 28 2.06 -11.47 40.93
C ALA A 28 2.25 -10.41 42.03
N LEU A 29 1.23 -10.16 42.85
CA LEU A 29 1.26 -9.20 43.97
C LEU A 29 2.20 -9.60 45.10
N ALA A 30 2.42 -10.91 45.31
CA ALA A 30 3.34 -11.40 46.33
C ALA A 30 4.76 -10.78 46.23
N LYS A 31 5.21 -10.44 45.01
CA LYS A 31 6.52 -9.82 44.75
C LYS A 31 6.63 -8.35 45.18
N TYR A 32 5.50 -7.74 45.52
CA TYR A 32 5.37 -6.32 45.88
C TYR A 32 4.96 -6.12 47.34
N ARG A 33 4.61 -7.21 48.04
CA ARG A 33 4.08 -7.20 49.41
C ARG A 33 5.02 -6.52 50.42
N ASP A 34 6.32 -6.70 50.24
CA ASP A 34 7.35 -6.23 51.18
C ASP A 34 8.02 -4.92 50.73
N LEU A 35 7.54 -4.30 49.65
CA LEU A 35 8.10 -3.05 49.14
C LEU A 35 7.50 -1.85 49.85
N SER A 36 8.34 -0.85 50.13
CA SER A 36 7.87 0.45 50.60
C SER A 36 7.06 1.16 49.51
N PRO A 37 6.13 2.07 49.88
CA PRO A 37 5.38 2.86 48.90
C PRO A 37 6.26 3.62 47.89
N LEU A 38 7.45 4.05 48.32
CA LEU A 38 8.41 4.74 47.44
C LEU A 38 9.04 3.80 46.41
N GLU A 39 9.33 2.55 46.80
CA GLU A 39 9.83 1.52 45.88
C GLU A 39 8.75 1.08 44.89
N LEU A 40 7.49 0.99 45.33
CA LEU A 40 6.35 0.74 44.44
C LEU A 40 6.23 1.83 43.38
N MET A 41 6.26 3.11 43.78
CA MET A 41 6.21 4.24 42.85
C MET A 41 7.41 4.26 41.89
N ARG A 42 8.61 3.93 42.37
CA ARG A 42 9.80 3.83 41.52
C ARG A 42 9.65 2.73 40.47
N ARG A 43 9.18 1.54 40.86
CA ARG A 43 8.97 0.42 39.95
C ARG A 43 7.87 0.71 38.93
N LEU A 44 6.77 1.35 39.35
CA LEU A 44 5.70 1.76 38.44
C LEU A 44 6.23 2.71 37.36
N ARG A 45 6.95 3.76 37.76
CA ARG A 45 7.56 4.71 36.82
C ARG A 45 8.51 4.03 35.83
N THR A 46 9.33 3.09 36.31
CA THR A 46 10.22 2.31 35.44
C THR A 46 9.42 1.41 34.49
N ALA A 47 8.33 0.80 34.94
CA ALA A 47 7.48 -0.03 34.09
C ALA A 47 6.79 0.81 33.00
N GLU A 48 6.23 1.96 33.36
CA GLU A 48 5.63 2.92 32.40
C GLU A 48 6.67 3.36 31.37
N TRP A 49 7.86 3.78 31.81
CA TRP A 49 8.96 4.14 30.93
C TRP A 49 9.35 2.99 29.98
N ASN A 50 9.47 1.77 30.50
CA ASN A 50 9.83 0.60 29.68
C ASN A 50 8.74 0.29 28.64
N VAL A 51 7.47 0.49 28.98
CA VAL A 51 6.36 0.32 28.04
C VAL A 51 6.43 1.39 26.95
N ASP A 52 6.67 2.64 27.30
CA ASP A 52 6.79 3.74 26.32
C ASP A 52 7.98 3.51 25.37
N VAL A 53 9.13 3.10 25.90
CA VAL A 53 10.31 2.73 25.10
C VAL A 53 9.98 1.58 24.16
N ALA A 54 9.37 0.50 24.67
CA ALA A 54 9.01 -0.65 23.84
C ALA A 54 7.99 -0.31 22.74
N GLN A 55 7.04 0.60 23.03
CA GLN A 55 6.09 1.10 22.04
C GLN A 55 6.79 1.91 20.95
N SER A 56 7.66 2.84 21.35
CA SER A 56 8.45 3.65 20.42
C SER A 56 9.33 2.77 19.52
N GLU A 57 10.05 1.80 20.08
CA GLU A 57 10.87 0.86 19.32
C GLU A 57 10.03 0.05 18.33
N ARG A 58 8.89 -0.49 18.77
CA ARG A 58 7.98 -1.24 17.89
C ARG A 58 7.48 -0.36 16.72
N ASP A 59 7.14 0.89 17.00
CA ASP A 59 6.60 1.78 15.98
C ASP A 59 7.70 2.23 15.01
N GLN A 60 8.94 2.40 15.48
CA GLN A 60 10.12 2.56 14.62
C GLN A 60 10.33 1.35 13.72
N TRP A 61 10.27 0.13 14.26
CA TRP A 61 10.39 -1.11 13.47
C TRP A 61 9.29 -1.24 12.43
N LYS A 62 8.05 -0.86 12.76
CA LYS A 62 6.94 -0.83 11.78
C LYS A 62 7.20 0.18 10.67
N ALA A 63 7.73 1.36 10.99
CA ALA A 63 8.08 2.36 10.00
C ALA A 63 9.19 1.86 9.06
N ILE A 64 10.22 1.22 9.61
CA ILE A 64 11.30 0.59 8.84
C ILE A 64 10.74 -0.51 7.93
N ALA A 65 9.94 -1.42 8.47
CA ALA A 65 9.35 -2.52 7.70
C ALA A 65 8.52 -2.00 6.51
N ARG A 66 7.66 -0.99 6.73
CA ARG A 66 6.88 -0.36 5.65
C ARG A 66 7.76 0.28 4.60
N ARG A 67 8.85 0.95 5.02
CA ARG A 67 9.80 1.56 4.09
C ARG A 67 10.52 0.50 3.26
N THR A 68 11.03 -0.55 3.89
CA THR A 68 11.71 -1.65 3.19
C THR A 68 10.79 -2.38 2.23
N GLU A 69 9.52 -2.60 2.62
CA GLU A 69 8.51 -3.19 1.73
C GLU A 69 8.23 -2.30 0.51
N ALA A 70 8.15 -0.98 0.70
CA ALA A 70 8.00 -0.03 -0.40
C ALA A 70 9.23 -0.01 -1.32
N GLU A 71 10.44 -0.05 -0.76
CA GLU A 71 11.70 -0.11 -1.51
C GLU A 71 11.81 -1.42 -2.31
N LEU A 72 11.46 -2.56 -1.72
CA LEU A 72 11.42 -3.85 -2.39
C LEU A 72 10.40 -3.85 -3.54
N THR A 73 9.18 -3.38 -3.28
CA THR A 73 8.13 -3.27 -4.31
C THR A 73 8.60 -2.37 -5.48
N GLN A 74 9.32 -1.29 -5.19
CA GLN A 74 9.86 -0.42 -6.22
C GLN A 74 10.98 -1.11 -7.02
N ALA A 75 11.86 -1.85 -6.36
CA ALA A 75 12.92 -2.60 -7.01
C ALA A 75 12.36 -3.72 -7.93
N GLU A 76 11.37 -4.47 -7.45
CA GLU A 76 10.67 -5.50 -8.22
C GLU A 76 10.00 -4.92 -9.45
N ARG A 77 9.32 -3.78 -9.33
CA ARG A 77 8.72 -3.07 -10.48
C ARG A 77 9.76 -2.63 -11.50
N ARG A 78 10.90 -2.11 -11.04
CA ARG A 78 12.00 -1.72 -11.93
C ARG A 78 12.57 -2.92 -12.67
N LEU A 79 12.76 -4.04 -11.96
CA LEU A 79 13.25 -5.28 -12.54
C LEU A 79 12.27 -5.81 -13.59
N ALA A 80 10.97 -5.86 -13.28
CA ALA A 80 9.94 -6.31 -14.22
C ALA A 80 9.82 -5.40 -15.45
N ALA A 81 10.19 -4.12 -15.35
CA ALA A 81 10.19 -3.20 -16.49
C ALA A 81 11.36 -3.40 -17.45
N ILE A 82 12.39 -4.16 -17.07
CA ILE A 82 13.52 -4.50 -17.94
C ILE A 82 13.07 -5.64 -18.85
N THR A 83 13.32 -5.50 -20.15
CA THR A 83 13.12 -6.61 -21.10
C THR A 83 14.17 -7.68 -20.81
N PRO A 84 13.78 -8.92 -20.50
CA PRO A 84 14.74 -9.99 -20.20
C PRO A 84 15.65 -10.31 -21.38
N ASP A 85 16.85 -10.79 -21.10
CA ASP A 85 17.83 -11.14 -22.14
C ASP A 85 17.28 -12.23 -23.08
N GLY A 86 17.45 -12.02 -24.38
CA GLY A 86 16.93 -12.93 -25.42
C GLY A 86 15.43 -12.77 -25.71
N TRP A 87 14.74 -11.87 -25.03
CA TRP A 87 13.34 -11.53 -25.29
C TRP A 87 13.23 -10.20 -26.02
N GLU A 88 12.24 -10.11 -26.91
CA GLU A 88 11.93 -8.88 -27.64
C GLU A 88 10.55 -8.38 -27.28
N LEU A 89 10.41 -7.05 -27.25
CA LEU A 89 9.10 -6.43 -27.08
C LEU A 89 8.28 -6.64 -28.37
N PRO A 90 7.05 -7.14 -28.31
CA PRO A 90 6.25 -7.33 -29.52
C PRO A 90 6.06 -6.01 -30.29
N LYS A 91 6.15 -6.04 -31.63
CA LYS A 91 6.04 -4.83 -32.47
C LYS A 91 4.79 -3.99 -32.17
N ALA A 92 3.63 -4.64 -32.02
CA ALA A 92 2.38 -3.96 -31.67
C ALA A 92 2.45 -3.25 -30.30
N VAL A 93 3.21 -3.79 -29.35
CA VAL A 93 3.44 -3.16 -28.05
C VAL A 93 4.41 -1.98 -28.20
N GLN A 94 5.51 -2.15 -28.94
CA GLN A 94 6.46 -1.05 -29.22
C GLN A 94 5.75 0.15 -29.86
N GLU A 95 4.94 -0.09 -30.89
CA GLU A 95 4.17 0.95 -31.59
C GLU A 95 3.18 1.63 -30.66
N LEU A 96 2.48 0.86 -29.81
CA LEU A 96 1.52 1.38 -28.86
C LEU A 96 2.18 2.28 -27.80
N LEU A 97 3.30 1.84 -27.22
CA LEU A 97 4.06 2.62 -26.24
C LEU A 97 4.61 3.91 -26.86
N ALA A 98 5.25 3.81 -28.03
CA ALA A 98 5.77 4.97 -28.75
C ALA A 98 4.66 5.94 -29.17
N HIS A 99 3.45 5.44 -29.45
CA HIS A 99 2.29 6.28 -29.77
C HIS A 99 1.75 6.99 -28.52
N ALA A 100 1.64 6.29 -27.40
CA ALA A 100 1.24 6.86 -26.12
C ALA A 100 2.19 7.99 -25.69
N GLU A 101 3.49 7.73 -25.70
CA GLU A 101 4.52 8.70 -25.31
C GLU A 101 4.48 9.97 -26.19
N ARG A 102 4.35 9.81 -27.52
CA ARG A 102 4.21 10.94 -28.46
C ARG A 102 3.02 11.84 -28.19
N HIS A 103 1.97 11.32 -27.56
CA HIS A 103 0.77 12.09 -27.20
C HIS A 103 0.75 12.47 -25.71
N GLY A 104 1.87 12.32 -25.00
CA GLY A 104 2.01 12.70 -23.59
C GLY A 104 1.36 11.73 -22.59
N TRP A 105 0.90 10.56 -23.04
CA TRP A 105 0.37 9.53 -22.15
C TRP A 105 1.51 8.80 -21.43
N ARG A 106 1.23 8.33 -20.22
CA ARG A 106 2.18 7.53 -19.45
C ARG A 106 1.96 6.05 -19.71
N SER A 107 3.06 5.30 -19.71
CA SER A 107 3.01 3.85 -19.85
C SER A 107 3.94 3.15 -18.87
N ALA A 108 3.55 1.96 -18.43
CA ALA A 108 4.38 1.04 -17.66
C ALA A 108 4.33 -0.35 -18.30
N ARG A 109 5.37 -1.14 -18.07
CA ARG A 109 5.48 -2.52 -18.54
C ARG A 109 6.02 -3.41 -17.44
N ALA A 110 5.57 -4.66 -17.42
CA ALA A 110 6.04 -5.67 -16.49
C ALA A 110 6.14 -7.03 -17.17
N TRP A 111 7.31 -7.63 -17.14
CA TRP A 111 7.58 -9.01 -17.55
C TRP A 111 7.43 -9.95 -16.36
N THR A 112 6.70 -11.05 -16.54
CA THR A 112 6.51 -12.09 -15.53
C THR A 112 6.73 -13.46 -16.17
N ALA A 113 7.63 -14.27 -15.62
CA ALA A 113 7.86 -15.61 -16.12
C ALA A 113 6.64 -16.52 -15.85
N ARG A 114 6.25 -17.32 -16.85
CA ARG A 114 5.14 -18.29 -16.78
C ARG A 114 5.59 -19.71 -17.13
N GLY A 115 6.87 -19.99 -16.90
CA GLY A 115 7.54 -21.24 -17.23
C GLY A 115 8.95 -20.96 -17.74
N SER A 116 9.59 -21.96 -18.32
CA SER A 116 10.92 -21.84 -18.94
C SER A 116 10.88 -21.16 -20.31
N GLU A 117 9.77 -21.26 -21.03
CA GLU A 117 9.67 -20.83 -22.45
C GLU A 117 8.57 -19.80 -22.71
N GLU A 118 7.81 -19.42 -21.68
CA GLU A 118 6.72 -18.46 -21.79
C GLU A 118 6.88 -17.34 -20.77
N MET A 119 6.70 -16.11 -21.24
CA MET A 119 6.60 -14.93 -20.39
C MET A 119 5.30 -14.19 -20.64
N LEU A 120 4.72 -13.65 -19.59
CA LEU A 120 3.66 -12.65 -19.69
C LEU A 120 4.27 -11.27 -19.71
N LEU A 121 3.79 -10.45 -20.64
CA LEU A 121 4.08 -9.03 -20.72
C LEU A 121 2.80 -8.27 -20.43
N GLU A 122 2.76 -7.61 -19.28
CA GLU A 122 1.70 -6.69 -18.92
C GLU A 122 2.10 -5.27 -19.29
N ILE A 123 1.18 -4.53 -19.90
CA ILE A 123 1.34 -3.15 -20.31
C ILE A 123 0.19 -2.35 -19.71
N VAL A 124 0.54 -1.27 -19.03
CA VAL A 124 -0.42 -0.29 -18.51
C VAL A 124 -0.19 1.02 -19.24
N ILE A 125 -1.24 1.62 -19.77
CA ILE A 125 -1.20 2.93 -20.44
C ILE A 125 -2.29 3.78 -19.85
N GLY A 126 -1.98 5.04 -19.54
CA GLY A 126 -2.99 5.94 -19.01
C GLY A 126 -2.56 7.39 -18.93
N ARG A 127 -3.55 8.22 -18.65
CA ARG A 127 -3.40 9.63 -18.33
C ARG A 127 -4.53 10.07 -17.42
N ASP A 128 -4.30 11.12 -16.66
CA ASP A 128 -5.37 11.78 -15.92
C ASP A 128 -6.28 12.56 -16.90
N THR A 129 -7.55 12.74 -16.53
CA THR A 129 -8.48 13.57 -17.29
C THR A 129 -8.10 15.05 -17.18
N LEU A 130 -8.23 15.76 -18.28
CA LEU A 130 -8.09 17.20 -18.37
C LEU A 130 -9.48 17.86 -18.31
N PRO A 131 -9.56 19.15 -17.99
CA PRO A 131 -10.83 19.90 -18.03
C PRO A 131 -11.51 19.85 -19.42
N SER A 132 -10.73 19.71 -20.49
CA SER A 132 -11.21 19.56 -21.87
C SER A 132 -11.90 18.22 -22.17
N ASP A 133 -11.78 17.23 -21.29
CA ASP A 133 -12.40 15.91 -21.43
C ASP A 133 -13.88 15.87 -20.93
N ALA A 134 -14.44 17.01 -20.53
CA ALA A 134 -15.79 17.08 -20.01
C ALA A 134 -16.88 16.76 -21.06
N PRO A 135 -17.98 16.07 -20.67
CA PRO A 135 -18.30 15.64 -19.31
C PRO A 135 -17.71 14.27 -18.95
N SER A 136 -16.75 14.25 -18.02
CA SER A 136 -16.09 13.04 -17.50
C SER A 136 -16.67 12.65 -16.13
N ARG A 137 -17.03 11.37 -15.94
CA ARG A 137 -17.44 10.82 -14.63
C ARG A 137 -16.25 10.28 -13.82
N GLY A 138 -15.22 9.81 -14.51
CA GLY A 138 -13.95 9.33 -13.96
C GLY A 138 -12.83 10.36 -14.12
N ASN A 139 -11.76 10.16 -13.36
CA ASN A 139 -10.60 11.06 -13.30
C ASN A 139 -9.40 10.61 -14.14
N GLN A 140 -9.49 9.46 -14.81
CA GLN A 140 -8.37 8.91 -15.57
C GLN A 140 -8.85 8.06 -16.76
N TRP A 141 -8.00 8.01 -17.77
CA TRP A 141 -7.97 6.96 -18.78
C TRP A 141 -6.91 5.95 -18.37
N ARG A 142 -7.26 4.66 -18.32
CA ARG A 142 -6.32 3.58 -18.02
C ARG A 142 -6.67 2.33 -18.79
N PHE A 143 -5.66 1.72 -19.42
CA PHE A 143 -5.76 0.47 -20.16
C PHE A 143 -4.69 -0.49 -19.64
N GLU A 144 -5.11 -1.71 -19.28
CA GLU A 144 -4.24 -2.81 -18.85
C GLU A 144 -4.36 -3.93 -19.86
N LEU A 145 -3.25 -4.24 -20.52
CA LEU A 145 -3.19 -5.14 -21.65
C LEU A 145 -2.12 -6.19 -21.39
N THR A 146 -2.42 -7.45 -21.70
CA THR A 146 -1.49 -8.56 -21.46
C THR A 146 -1.16 -9.27 -22.76
N TRP A 147 0.10 -9.66 -22.91
CA TRP A 147 0.58 -10.55 -23.96
C TRP A 147 1.19 -11.80 -23.34
N SER A 148 0.94 -12.93 -24.00
CA SER A 148 1.66 -14.19 -23.81
C SER A 148 2.74 -14.22 -24.90
N CYS A 149 4.00 -14.22 -24.45
CA CYS A 149 5.18 -14.15 -25.28
C CYS A 149 5.92 -15.47 -25.19
N VAL A 150 6.37 -15.95 -26.35
CA VAL A 150 7.38 -17.01 -26.51
C VAL A 150 8.48 -16.46 -27.44
N PRO A 151 9.69 -17.03 -27.47
CA PRO A 151 10.73 -16.57 -28.39
C PRO A 151 10.22 -16.50 -29.85
N GLY A 152 10.28 -15.33 -30.46
CA GLY A 152 9.85 -15.07 -31.84
C GLY A 152 8.33 -14.96 -32.07
N SER A 153 7.48 -15.10 -31.04
CA SER A 153 6.03 -14.96 -31.19
C SER A 153 5.37 -14.38 -29.96
N ALA A 154 4.38 -13.51 -30.16
CA ALA A 154 3.58 -12.96 -29.07
C ALA A 154 2.12 -12.87 -29.47
N ARG A 155 1.25 -13.24 -28.53
CA ARG A 155 -0.21 -13.16 -28.69
C ARG A 155 -0.80 -12.33 -27.57
N ARG A 156 -1.84 -11.55 -27.87
CA ARG A 156 -2.60 -10.86 -26.83
C ARG A 156 -3.35 -11.89 -25.98
N ALA A 157 -3.22 -11.81 -24.67
CA ALA A 157 -3.88 -12.66 -23.71
C ALA A 157 -5.19 -11.99 -23.26
N GLY A 158 -6.31 -12.39 -23.88
CA GLY A 158 -7.63 -11.85 -23.56
C GLY A 158 -7.88 -10.42 -24.09
N ALA A 159 -9.00 -9.84 -23.66
CA ALA A 159 -9.39 -8.49 -24.03
C ALA A 159 -8.56 -7.42 -23.31
N GLY A 160 -8.06 -7.69 -22.10
CA GLY A 160 -7.49 -6.66 -21.23
C GLY A 160 -8.57 -5.85 -20.52
N LEU A 161 -8.17 -4.94 -19.64
CA LEU A 161 -9.05 -4.12 -18.84
C LEU A 161 -8.90 -2.65 -19.19
N ALA A 162 -10.01 -1.91 -19.14
CA ALA A 162 -10.05 -0.49 -19.36
C ALA A 162 -10.86 0.19 -18.26
N ARG A 163 -10.44 1.40 -17.95
CA ARG A 163 -11.15 2.36 -17.11
C ARG A 163 -11.09 3.69 -17.83
N THR A 164 -12.24 4.19 -18.25
CA THR A 164 -12.34 5.45 -18.97
C THR A 164 -13.12 6.47 -18.15
N PRO A 165 -13.08 7.76 -18.52
CA PRO A 165 -13.86 8.76 -17.82
C PRO A 165 -15.37 8.54 -17.93
N ASP A 166 -15.85 7.98 -19.04
CA ASP A 166 -17.27 7.64 -19.21
C ASP A 166 -17.68 6.41 -18.38
N HIS A 167 -16.75 5.47 -18.23
CA HIS A 167 -16.92 4.22 -17.49
C HIS A 167 -15.82 4.08 -16.43
N PRO A 168 -16.01 4.68 -15.24
CA PRO A 168 -14.99 4.71 -14.19
C PRO A 168 -14.82 3.38 -13.46
N GLN A 169 -15.58 2.34 -13.79
CA GLN A 169 -15.37 0.97 -13.31
C GLN A 169 -14.56 0.19 -14.34
N TRP A 170 -13.85 -0.86 -13.90
CA TRP A 170 -13.14 -1.74 -14.82
C TRP A 170 -14.10 -2.46 -15.75
N HIS A 171 -13.80 -2.43 -17.04
CA HIS A 171 -14.53 -3.13 -18.08
C HIS A 171 -13.55 -3.68 -19.14
N ASP A 172 -14.06 -4.45 -20.10
CA ASP A 172 -13.22 -4.99 -21.17
C ASP A 172 -12.55 -3.88 -21.97
N ALA A 173 -11.25 -4.02 -22.21
CA ALA A 173 -10.51 -3.06 -23.01
C ALA A 173 -10.87 -3.17 -24.49
N PRO A 174 -10.92 -2.04 -25.21
CA PRO A 174 -11.13 -2.06 -26.65
C PRO A 174 -9.91 -2.65 -27.40
N SER A 175 -10.03 -2.80 -28.71
CA SER A 175 -8.92 -3.25 -29.55
C SER A 175 -7.75 -2.26 -29.52
N VAL A 176 -6.52 -2.72 -29.73
CA VAL A 176 -5.32 -1.85 -29.76
C VAL A 176 -5.50 -0.70 -30.73
N ARG A 177 -6.09 -0.95 -31.90
CA ARG A 177 -6.39 0.09 -32.90
C ARG A 177 -7.33 1.19 -32.36
N LYS A 178 -8.36 0.82 -31.60
CA LYS A 178 -9.26 1.78 -30.96
C LYS A 178 -8.55 2.55 -29.83
N ILE A 179 -7.67 1.90 -29.08
CA ILE A 179 -6.84 2.56 -28.06
C ILE A 179 -5.93 3.61 -28.72
N LEU A 180 -5.26 3.27 -29.83
CA LEU A 180 -4.42 4.22 -30.57
C LEU A 180 -5.21 5.44 -31.06
N ALA A 181 -6.41 5.23 -31.58
CA ALA A 181 -7.30 6.32 -31.99
C ALA A 181 -7.68 7.21 -30.80
N LEU A 182 -8.10 6.60 -29.68
CA LEU A 182 -8.43 7.34 -28.45
C LEU A 182 -7.26 8.17 -27.92
N ILE A 183 -6.05 7.62 -27.93
CA ILE A 183 -4.83 8.35 -27.53
C ILE A 183 -4.60 9.57 -28.43
N SER A 184 -4.85 9.43 -29.74
CA SER A 184 -4.70 10.52 -30.70
C SER A 184 -5.78 11.59 -30.58
N ASP A 185 -7.02 11.19 -30.33
CA ASP A 185 -8.15 12.12 -30.16
C ASP A 185 -8.05 12.88 -28.82
N HIS A 186 -7.32 12.30 -27.86
CA HIS A 186 -7.19 12.82 -26.52
C HIS A 186 -5.72 12.90 -26.05
N PRO A 187 -4.89 13.74 -26.67
CA PRO A 187 -3.52 13.93 -26.24
C PRO A 187 -3.47 14.58 -24.86
N TYR A 188 -2.47 14.22 -24.06
CA TYR A 188 -2.13 14.94 -22.84
C TYR A 188 -1.29 16.16 -23.23
N ALA A 189 -1.97 17.22 -23.69
CA ALA A 189 -1.37 18.54 -23.77
C ALA A 189 -1.23 19.06 -22.33
N ALA A 190 -0.07 18.83 -21.73
CA ALA A 190 0.33 19.66 -20.60
C ALA A 190 0.47 21.07 -21.15
N ASP A 191 -0.52 21.94 -20.92
CA ASP A 191 -0.40 23.35 -21.23
C ASP A 191 0.94 23.85 -20.67
N ALA A 192 1.73 24.43 -21.56
CA ALA A 192 2.95 25.13 -21.25
C ALA A 192 2.65 26.20 -20.18
N THR A 193 3.02 25.90 -18.94
CA THR A 193 3.16 26.88 -17.85
C THR A 193 4.27 26.42 -16.92
#